data_AF-A0A1X7V4H6-F1
#
_entry.id   AF-A0A1X7V4H6-F1
#
_cell.length_a   1.000
_cell.length_b   1.000
_cell.length_c   1.000
_cell.angle_alpha   90.00
_cell.angle_beta   90.00
_cell.angle_gamma   90.00
#
_symmetry.space_group_name_H-M   'P 1'
#
loop_
_entity.id
_entity.type
_entity.pdbx_description
1 polymer ?
#
loop_
_entity_poly.entity_id
_entity_poly.type
_entity_poly.pdbx_seq_one_letter_code
_entity_poly.pdbx_strand_id
1 'polypeptide(L)'
;MNVWSTKESIYKQKPDKRPYTPTSDDHHSWLEWLTSEFLPYLKEWEEYVKSCTDKTARERKRMCIARETIKGLGITGVKVFFSERLTQDVVEAFFGRQRMRGYATNPTVQSFLQGTVSLRAQRSLDSNL
;
A
#
# COMPACT_ATOMS: atom_id res chain seq x y z
N MET A 1 -2.59 -1.38 -15.74
CA MET A 1 -2.43 -2.85 -15.79
C MET A 1 -2.34 -3.31 -14.34
N ASN A 2 -3.49 -3.55 -13.71
CA ASN A 2 -3.57 -3.76 -12.27
C ASN A 2 -4.23 -5.11 -12.01
N VAL A 3 -3.62 -5.94 -11.16
CA VAL A 3 -4.15 -7.26 -10.80
C VAL A 3 -4.95 -7.12 -9.51
N TRP A 4 -6.24 -7.43 -9.56
CA TRP A 4 -7.16 -7.33 -8.42
C TRP A 4 -7.63 -8.68 -7.87
N SER A 5 -7.49 -9.74 -8.68
CA SER A 5 -8.04 -11.05 -8.38
C SER A 5 -7.20 -12.15 -9.02
N THR A 6 -7.01 -13.23 -8.28
CA THR A 6 -6.32 -14.44 -8.74
C THR A 6 -7.08 -15.20 -9.83
N LYS A 7 -8.37 -14.90 -10.01
CA LYS A 7 -9.25 -15.57 -10.97
C LYS A 7 -9.64 -14.69 -12.15
N GLU A 8 -9.39 -13.39 -12.12
CA GLU A 8 -9.81 -12.48 -13.20
C GLU A 8 -9.14 -12.83 -14.52
N SER A 9 -7.85 -13.16 -14.50
CA SER A 9 -7.12 -13.58 -15.70
C SER A 9 -7.70 -14.83 -16.35
N ILE A 10 -8.30 -15.71 -15.54
CA ILE A 10 -8.92 -16.96 -16.00
C ILE A 10 -10.28 -16.66 -16.61
N TYR A 11 -11.14 -15.97 -15.87
CA TYR A 11 -12.50 -15.64 -16.33
C TYR A 11 -12.51 -14.71 -17.55
N LYS A 12 -11.64 -13.69 -17.57
CA LYS A 12 -11.57 -12.72 -18.67
C LYS A 12 -10.60 -13.14 -19.77
N GLN A 13 -9.93 -14.28 -19.63
CA GLN A 13 -8.87 -14.76 -20.54
C GLN A 13 -7.80 -13.69 -20.84
N LYS A 14 -7.43 -12.91 -19.81
CA LYS A 14 -6.45 -11.83 -19.91
C LYS A 14 -5.14 -12.24 -19.24
N PRO A 15 -4.14 -12.73 -19.99
CA PRO A 15 -2.89 -13.25 -19.41
C PRO A 15 -2.06 -12.14 -18.75
N ASP A 16 -2.15 -10.91 -19.22
CA ASP A 16 -1.55 -9.69 -18.64
C ASP A 16 -2.11 -9.33 -17.25
N LYS A 17 -3.24 -9.92 -16.87
CA LYS A 17 -3.86 -9.76 -15.55
C LYS A 17 -3.57 -10.92 -14.60
N ARG A 18 -2.68 -11.84 -14.96
CA ARG A 18 -2.29 -12.92 -14.05
C ARG A 18 -1.53 -12.32 -12.87
N PRO A 19 -1.91 -12.66 -11.62
CA PRO A 19 -1.06 -12.33 -10.49
C PRO A 19 0.31 -12.96 -10.69
N TYR A 20 1.34 -12.29 -10.19
CA TYR A 20 2.62 -12.94 -10.03
C TYR A 20 2.43 -14.16 -9.13
N THR A 21 2.65 -15.34 -9.71
CA THR A 21 2.68 -16.60 -8.98
C THR A 21 4.12 -17.11 -9.09
N PRO A 22 4.82 -17.28 -7.97
CA PRO A 22 6.12 -17.93 -7.98
C PRO A 22 5.98 -19.34 -8.56
N THR A 23 6.76 -19.67 -9.59
CA THR A 23 6.89 -21.04 -10.12
C THR A 23 7.84 -21.85 -9.22
N SER A 24 7.73 -23.19 -9.24
CA SER A 24 8.60 -24.06 -8.43
C SER A 24 10.09 -23.87 -8.71
N ASP A 25 10.43 -23.40 -9.91
CA ASP A 25 11.80 -23.16 -10.37
C ASP A 25 12.26 -21.71 -10.12
N ASP A 26 11.35 -20.81 -9.73
CA ASP A 26 11.72 -19.50 -9.20
C ASP A 26 12.16 -19.74 -7.77
N HIS A 27 13.45 -20.02 -7.60
CA HIS A 27 14.09 -20.10 -6.30
C HIS A 27 13.72 -18.86 -5.48
N HIS A 28 12.78 -19.07 -4.56
CA HIS A 28 12.33 -18.16 -3.52
C HIS A 28 13.46 -17.69 -2.60
N SER A 29 14.71 -18.02 -2.89
CA SER A 29 15.90 -17.71 -2.12
C SER A 29 16.02 -16.24 -1.76
N TRP A 30 15.57 -15.30 -2.61
CA TRP A 30 15.59 -13.88 -2.25
C TRP A 30 14.48 -13.49 -1.25
N LEU A 31 13.29 -14.10 -1.34
CA LEU A 31 12.19 -13.89 -0.40
C LEU A 31 12.47 -14.59 0.93
N GLU A 32 13.03 -15.79 0.85
CA GLU A 32 13.52 -16.55 2.00
C GLU A 32 14.60 -15.73 2.69
N TRP A 33 15.68 -15.36 2.00
CA TRP A 33 16.73 -14.47 2.53
C TRP A 33 16.17 -13.16 3.10
N LEU A 34 15.24 -12.52 2.41
CA LEU A 34 14.61 -11.29 2.89
C LEU A 34 13.90 -11.51 4.22
N THR A 35 13.15 -12.61 4.35
CA THR A 35 12.33 -12.89 5.52
C THR A 35 13.09 -13.56 6.67
N SER A 36 14.07 -14.42 6.36
CA SER A 36 14.83 -15.22 7.34
C SER A 36 16.13 -14.56 7.79
N GLU A 37 16.76 -13.71 6.97
CA GLU A 37 18.05 -13.10 7.29
C GLU A 37 17.95 -11.58 7.39
N PHE A 38 17.49 -10.92 6.34
CA PHE A 38 17.57 -9.46 6.24
C PHE A 38 16.63 -8.73 7.22
N LEU A 39 15.37 -9.17 7.32
CA LEU A 39 14.41 -8.55 8.23
C LEU A 39 14.78 -8.75 9.72
N PRO A 40 15.21 -9.95 10.17
CA PRO A 40 15.77 -10.13 11.50
C PRO A 40 16.99 -9.25 11.77
N TYR A 41 17.96 -9.20 10.84
CA TYR A 41 19.12 -8.33 10.94
C TYR A 41 18.73 -6.86 11.16
N LEU A 42 17.74 -6.35 10.42
CA LEU A 42 17.28 -4.97 10.58
C LEU A 42 16.65 -4.71 11.95
N LYS A 43 15.96 -5.69 12.55
CA LYS A 43 15.42 -5.56 13.91
C LYS A 43 16.54 -5.52 14.94
N GLU A 44 17.50 -6.43 14.84
CA GLU A 44 18.67 -6.47 15.72
C GLU A 44 19.49 -5.18 15.62
N TRP A 45 19.68 -4.66 14.41
CA TRP A 45 20.32 -3.37 14.18
C TRP A 45 19.54 -2.21 14.82
N GLU A 46 18.21 -2.19 14.70
CA GLU A 46 17.39 -1.16 15.34
C GLU A 46 17.49 -1.21 16.88
N GLU A 47 17.55 -2.41 17.46
CA GLU A 47 17.75 -2.63 18.90
C GLU A 47 19.14 -2.18 19.36
N TYR A 48 20.17 -2.49 18.57
CA TYR A 48 21.53 -2.00 18.81
C TYR A 48 21.62 -0.48 18.76
N VAL A 49 21.02 0.16 17.75
CA VAL A 49 20.99 1.63 17.66
C VAL A 49 20.26 2.25 18.85
N LYS A 50 19.22 1.59 19.40
CA LYS A 50 18.53 2.05 20.62
C LYS A 50 19.39 1.93 21.87
N SER A 51 20.28 0.94 21.97
CA SER A 51 21.17 0.76 23.11
C SER A 51 22.39 1.69 23.10
N CYS A 52 22.72 2.30 21.95
CA CYS A 52 23.74 3.36 21.84
C CYS A 52 23.33 4.64 22.61
N THR A 53 23.87 4.79 23.81
CA THR A 53 23.74 6.00 24.66
C THR A 53 24.68 7.13 24.26
N ASP A 54 25.72 6.83 23.46
CA ASP A 54 26.76 7.75 23.00
C ASP A 54 26.31 8.73 21.89
N LYS A 55 25.12 8.52 21.33
CA LYS A 55 24.62 9.29 20.17
C LYS A 55 23.38 10.09 20.50
N THR A 56 23.16 11.17 19.76
CA THR A 56 21.91 11.93 19.86
C THR A 56 20.76 11.17 19.18
N ALA A 57 19.52 11.48 19.54
CA ALA A 57 18.33 10.88 18.90
C ALA A 57 18.28 11.12 17.38
N ARG A 58 18.84 12.26 16.92
CA ARG A 58 18.92 12.61 15.50
C ARG A 58 19.91 11.71 14.75
N GLU A 59 21.06 11.42 15.35
CA GLU A 59 22.06 10.53 14.78
C GLU A 59 21.56 9.09 14.77
N ARG A 60 20.93 8.63 15.86
CA ARG A 60 20.25 7.32 15.88
C ARG A 60 19.23 7.16 14.75
N LYS A 61 18.41 8.18 14.50
CA LYS A 61 17.44 8.16 13.40
C LYS A 61 18.10 8.08 12.01
N ARG A 62 19.31 8.62 11.83
CA ARG A 62 20.07 8.53 10.56
C ARG A 62 20.73 7.18 10.34
N MET A 63 20.95 6.42 11.40
CA MET A 63 21.54 5.07 11.34
C MET A 63 20.50 3.99 11.04
N CYS A 64 19.20 4.28 11.21
CA CYS A 64 18.12 3.38 10.86
C CYS A 64 17.58 3.68 9.46
N ILE A 65 17.14 2.62 8.77
CA ILE A 65 16.34 2.76 7.55
C ILE A 65 15.02 3.47 7.90
N ALA A 66 14.48 4.24 6.95
CA ALA A 66 13.21 4.92 7.13
C ALA A 66 12.08 3.94 7.47
N ARG A 67 11.20 4.35 8.39
CA ARG A 67 10.11 3.51 8.90
C ARG A 67 9.15 3.07 7.80
N GLU A 68 8.93 3.93 6.81
CA GLU A 68 8.13 3.69 5.62
C GLU A 68 8.73 2.58 4.77
N THR A 69 10.05 2.58 4.60
CA THR A 69 10.79 1.55 3.84
C THR A 69 10.74 0.20 4.55
N ILE A 70 10.91 0.16 5.87
CA ILE A 70 10.78 -1.07 6.67
C ILE A 70 9.36 -1.66 6.54
N LYS A 71 8.33 -0.82 6.58
CA LYS A 71 6.95 -1.26 6.32
C LYS A 71 6.77 -1.82 4.92
N GLY A 72 7.38 -1.18 3.91
CA GLY A 72 7.39 -1.68 2.54
C GLY A 72 8.04 -3.06 2.41
N LEU A 73 9.17 -3.28 3.08
CA LEU A 73 9.88 -4.57 3.10
C LEU A 73 9.10 -5.67 3.83
N GLY A 74 8.29 -5.31 4.84
CA GLY A 74 7.36 -6.26 5.46
C GLY A 74 6.21 -6.69 4.52
N ILE A 75 5.78 -5.80 3.62
CA ILE A 75 4.73 -6.09 2.63
C ILE A 75 5.28 -6.99 1.50
N THR A 76 6.58 -6.95 1.21
CA THR A 76 7.18 -7.81 0.18
C THR A 76 7.25 -9.29 0.56
N GLY A 77 7.05 -9.67 1.83
CA GLY A 77 6.89 -11.07 2.26
C GLY A 77 5.52 -11.68 1.92
N VAL A 78 4.63 -10.95 1.25
CA VAL A 78 3.28 -11.42 0.92
C VAL A 78 3.32 -12.27 -0.36
N LYS A 79 2.86 -13.53 -0.26
CA LYS A 79 2.81 -14.53 -1.34
C LYS A 79 2.06 -14.08 -2.60
N VAL A 80 1.14 -13.11 -2.46
CA VAL A 80 0.35 -12.54 -3.56
C VAL A 80 0.22 -11.03 -3.37
N PHE A 81 0.66 -10.26 -4.35
CA PHE A 81 0.63 -8.81 -4.33
C PHE A 81 -0.41 -8.26 -5.34
N PHE A 82 -1.40 -7.49 -4.87
CA PHE A 82 -2.41 -6.86 -5.73
C PHE A 82 -2.02 -5.41 -6.03
N SER A 83 -1.44 -5.18 -7.21
CA SER A 83 -0.94 -3.88 -7.64
C SER A 83 -2.01 -2.79 -7.78
N GLU A 84 -3.29 -3.17 -7.90
CA GLU A 84 -4.42 -2.22 -7.96
C GLU A 84 -4.60 -1.43 -6.66
N ARG A 85 -4.17 -1.97 -5.51
CA ARG A 85 -4.28 -1.24 -4.24
C ARG A 85 -3.20 -0.17 -4.06
N LEU A 86 -2.21 -0.13 -4.95
CA LEU A 86 -1.19 0.92 -4.98
C LEU A 86 -1.49 2.04 -5.97
N THR A 87 -2.50 1.89 -6.83
CA THR A 87 -2.80 2.90 -7.82
C THR A 87 -3.62 4.04 -7.23
N GLN A 88 -3.50 5.21 -7.86
CA GLN A 88 -4.23 6.41 -7.47
C GLN A 88 -5.73 6.29 -7.75
N ASP A 89 -6.19 5.20 -8.38
CA ASP A 89 -7.58 4.95 -8.79
C ASP A 89 -8.59 5.20 -7.66
N VAL A 90 -8.26 4.84 -6.41
CA VAL A 90 -9.15 5.08 -5.25
C VAL A 90 -9.35 6.58 -4.99
N VAL A 91 -8.27 7.35 -5.12
CA VAL A 91 -8.26 8.81 -4.93
C VAL A 91 -8.90 9.50 -6.13
N GLU A 92 -8.63 9.03 -7.36
CA GLU A 92 -9.28 9.53 -8.57
C GLU A 92 -10.79 9.27 -8.56
N ALA A 93 -11.23 8.07 -8.17
CA ALA A 93 -12.64 7.76 -8.01
C ALA A 93 -13.30 8.59 -6.90
N PHE A 94 -12.55 8.99 -5.86
CA PHE A 94 -13.03 9.94 -4.87
C PHE A 94 -13.24 11.33 -5.47
N PHE A 95 -12.25 11.87 -6.20
CA PHE A 95 -12.39 13.16 -6.88
C PHE A 95 -13.45 13.14 -7.99
N GLY A 96 -13.60 12.04 -8.72
CA GLY A 96 -14.66 11.85 -9.72
C GLY A 96 -16.05 11.91 -9.09
N ARG A 97 -16.28 11.22 -7.97
CA ARG A 97 -17.56 11.30 -7.23
C ARG A 97 -17.87 12.69 -6.69
N GLN A 98 -16.86 13.45 -6.31
CA GLN A 98 -17.02 14.86 -5.92
C GLN A 98 -17.49 15.70 -7.09
N ARG A 99 -16.86 15.54 -8.27
CA ARG A 99 -17.24 16.24 -9.50
C ARG A 99 -18.62 15.84 -10.04
N MET A 100 -19.05 14.59 -9.83
CA MET A 100 -20.37 14.13 -10.25
C MET A 100 -21.51 14.67 -9.36
N ARG A 101 -21.22 15.09 -8.12
CA ARG A 101 -22.22 15.60 -7.17
C ARG A 101 -22.38 17.11 -7.19
N GLY A 102 -21.41 17.85 -7.72
CA GLY A 102 -21.53 19.26 -7.99
C GLY A 102 -21.96 19.53 -9.43
N TYR A 103 -22.70 20.60 -9.68
CA TYR A 103 -22.97 21.10 -11.04
C TYR A 103 -21.71 21.71 -11.70
N ALA A 104 -20.64 21.93 -10.93
CA ALA A 104 -19.39 22.50 -11.38
C ALA A 104 -18.30 21.42 -11.49
N THR A 105 -17.74 21.26 -12.68
CA THR A 105 -16.58 20.39 -12.95
C THR A 105 -15.31 20.82 -12.20
N ASN A 106 -15.27 22.07 -11.71
CA ASN A 106 -14.23 22.65 -10.88
C ASN A 106 -14.83 23.36 -9.65
N PRO A 107 -15.04 22.65 -8.53
CA PRO A 107 -15.61 23.22 -7.31
C PRO A 107 -14.64 24.18 -6.60
N THR A 108 -15.18 25.18 -5.89
CA THR A 108 -14.39 25.94 -4.90
C THR A 108 -14.09 25.08 -3.68
N VAL A 109 -13.05 25.44 -2.92
CA VAL A 109 -12.63 24.69 -1.71
C VAL A 109 -13.79 24.47 -0.72
N GLN A 110 -14.63 25.49 -0.51
CA GLN A 110 -15.77 25.38 0.40
C GLN A 110 -16.83 24.38 -0.09
N SER A 111 -17.14 24.39 -1.38
CA SER A 111 -18.08 23.43 -1.98
C SER A 111 -17.55 21.99 -1.97
N PHE A 112 -16.22 21.83 -2.13
CA PHE A 112 -15.55 20.53 -2.02
C PHE A 112 -15.62 19.95 -0.60
N LEU A 113 -15.43 20.79 0.42
CA LEU A 113 -15.52 20.36 1.82
C LEU A 113 -16.95 19.92 2.18
N GLN A 114 -17.96 20.67 1.73
CA GLN A 114 -19.38 20.30 1.93
C GLN A 114 -19.71 18.96 1.25
N GLY A 115 -19.30 18.77 -0.01
CA GLY A 115 -19.50 17.51 -0.74
C GLY A 115 -18.82 16.31 -0.07
N THR A 116 -17.68 16.52 0.58
CA THR A 116 -16.95 15.48 1.33
C THR A 116 -17.72 14.98 2.55
N VAL A 117 -18.39 15.87 3.28
CA VAL A 117 -19.23 15.48 4.43
C VAL A 117 -20.40 14.62 3.96
N SER A 118 -21.06 15.00 2.87
CA SER A 118 -22.18 14.22 2.29
C SER A 118 -21.72 12.84 1.80
N LEU A 119 -20.57 12.76 1.13
CA LEU A 119 -19.97 11.50 0.67
C LEU A 119 -19.61 10.55 1.82
N ARG A 120 -19.16 11.11 2.95
CA ARG A 120 -18.86 10.34 4.17
C ARG A 120 -20.14 9.79 4.79
N ALA A 121 -21.19 10.59 4.89
CA ALA A 121 -22.48 10.19 5.47
C ALA A 121 -23.16 9.06 4.67
N GLN A 122 -23.12 9.11 3.34
CA GLN A 122 -23.68 8.04 2.52
C GLN A 122 -22.93 6.72 2.66
N ARG A 123 -21.59 6.76 2.69
CA ARG A 123 -20.79 5.56 2.93
C ARG A 123 -21.11 4.90 4.27
N SER A 124 -21.43 5.67 5.32
CA SER A 124 -21.84 5.09 6.60
C SER A 124 -23.23 4.46 6.60
N LEU A 125 -24.12 4.91 5.71
CA LEU A 125 -25.45 4.32 5.54
C LEU A 125 -25.37 3.00 4.76
N ASP A 126 -24.56 2.97 3.69
CA ASP A 126 -24.36 1.77 2.86
C ASP A 126 -23.64 0.62 3.59
N SER A 127 -22.90 0.90 4.66
CA SER A 127 -22.19 -0.11 5.47
C SER A 127 -23.03 -0.71 6.61
N ASN A 128 -24.28 -0.27 6.79
CA ASN A 128 -25.21 -0.77 7.80
C ASN A 128 -26.36 -1.63 7.20
N LEU A 129 -26.23 -1.99 5.92
CA LEU A 129 -27.05 -2.97 5.18
C LEU A 129 -26.16 -4.15 4.80
#